data_AF-A0A0D6QWZ3-F1
#
_entry.id   AF-A0A0D6QWZ3-F1
#
_cell.length_a   1.000
_cell.length_b   1.000
_cell.length_c   1.000
_cell.angle_alpha   90.00
_cell.angle_beta   90.00
_cell.angle_gamma   90.00
#
_symmetry.space_group_name_H-M   'P 1'
#
loop_
_entity.id
_entity.type
_entity.pdbx_description
1 polymer ?
#
loop_
_entity_poly.entity_id
_entity_poly.type
_entity_poly.pdbx_seq_one_letter_code
_entity_poly.pdbx_strand_id
1 'polypeptide(L)'
;MSNMLYACSILYKTRLPLVLAFNKIDVSHHQFALEWMEDFEAFQTAIEHDRSYTSTLSRSLCLVLDEFYQNLRSVGVSAVTGAGMDEFFAAVESSAEEYMENYRADLEKRRAEKERLEEERKKASMERLKKDLEESKGARVVLSSAPQKEEESEDEEDEEEVENYTDEEEVNADEDDDDY
;
A
#
# COMPACT_ATOMS: atom_id res chain seq x y z
N MET A 1 -2.02 -17.88 -12.28
CA MET A 1 -2.27 -16.50 -12.75
C MET A 1 -3.04 -15.64 -11.74
N SER A 2 -4.26 -15.99 -11.29
CA SER A 2 -5.03 -15.08 -10.42
C SER A 2 -4.32 -14.68 -9.13
N ASN A 3 -3.74 -15.64 -8.39
CA ASN A 3 -2.98 -15.34 -7.16
C ASN A 3 -1.80 -14.41 -7.39
N MET A 4 -1.16 -14.53 -8.56
CA MET A 4 -0.05 -13.67 -8.93
C MET A 4 -0.51 -12.21 -9.14
N LEU A 5 -1.64 -12.02 -9.83
CA LEU A 5 -2.20 -10.68 -10.02
C LEU A 5 -2.72 -10.08 -8.70
N TYR A 6 -3.29 -10.89 -7.82
CA TYR A 6 -3.70 -10.44 -6.49
C TYR A 6 -2.52 -9.94 -5.66
N ALA A 7 -1.38 -10.64 -5.70
CA ALA A 7 -0.15 -10.18 -5.03
C ALA A 7 0.29 -8.81 -5.55
N CYS A 8 0.25 -8.59 -6.88
CA CYS A 8 0.53 -7.28 -7.46
C CYS A 8 -0.42 -6.20 -6.94
N SER A 9 -1.73 -6.46 -6.93
CA SER A 9 -2.73 -5.50 -6.44
C SER A 9 -2.50 -5.13 -4.97
N ILE A 10 -2.17 -6.10 -4.12
CA ILE A 10 -1.88 -5.85 -2.70
C ILE A 10 -0.62 -5.00 -2.55
N LEU A 11 0.45 -5.31 -3.28
CA LEU A 11 1.69 -4.53 -3.22
C LEU A 11 1.46 -3.08 -3.63
N TYR A 12 0.72 -2.84 -4.72
CA TYR A 12 0.45 -1.47 -5.18
C TYR A 12 -0.49 -0.70 -4.26
N LYS A 13 -1.48 -1.36 -3.67
CA LYS A 13 -2.43 -0.72 -2.73
C LYS A 13 -1.77 -0.39 -1.40
N THR A 14 -1.01 -1.33 -0.84
CA THR A 14 -0.41 -1.18 0.51
C THR A 14 0.94 -0.47 0.46
N ARG A 15 1.68 -0.59 -0.64
CA ARG A 15 3.06 -0.14 -0.81
C ARG A 15 4.02 -0.72 0.24
N LEU A 16 3.68 -1.86 0.83
CA LEU A 16 4.46 -2.54 1.87
C LEU A 16 5.38 -3.63 1.28
N PRO A 17 6.51 -3.97 1.91
CA PRO A 17 7.29 -5.15 1.57
C PRO A 17 6.42 -6.41 1.64
N LEU A 18 6.37 -7.19 0.56
CA LEU A 18 5.54 -8.39 0.45
C LEU A 18 6.40 -9.65 0.36
N VAL A 19 6.14 -10.61 1.24
CA VAL A 19 6.76 -11.95 1.21
C VAL A 19 5.76 -12.97 0.67
N LEU A 20 6.15 -13.70 -0.35
CA LEU A 20 5.31 -14.72 -0.99
C LEU A 20 5.61 -16.10 -0.40
N ALA A 21 4.65 -16.65 0.36
CA ALA A 21 4.80 -17.97 1.00
C ALA A 21 4.03 -19.05 0.22
N PHE A 22 4.75 -20.01 -0.36
CA PHE A 22 4.16 -21.21 -0.95
C PHE A 22 3.87 -22.23 0.13
N ASN A 23 2.61 -22.33 0.56
CA ASN A 23 2.20 -23.30 1.55
C ASN A 23 2.05 -24.72 0.96
N LYS A 24 2.17 -25.73 1.83
CA LYS A 24 1.97 -27.17 1.56
C LYS A 24 3.07 -27.81 0.70
N ILE A 25 4.32 -27.43 0.94
CA ILE A 25 5.48 -28.03 0.24
C ILE A 25 5.64 -29.54 0.49
N ASP A 26 4.98 -30.07 1.51
CA ASP A 26 4.88 -31.51 1.82
C ASP A 26 4.04 -32.29 0.80
N VAL A 27 3.09 -31.64 0.12
CA VAL A 27 2.21 -32.26 -0.89
C VAL A 27 2.73 -32.02 -2.30
N SER A 28 3.20 -30.81 -2.59
CA SER A 28 3.73 -30.43 -3.90
C SER A 28 4.94 -29.54 -3.73
N HIS A 29 6.05 -29.90 -4.37
CA HIS A 29 7.24 -29.04 -4.42
C HIS A 29 6.90 -27.71 -5.09
N HIS A 30 7.41 -26.60 -4.54
CA HIS A 30 7.18 -25.24 -5.03
C HIS A 30 8.20 -24.81 -6.10
N GLN A 31 9.17 -25.68 -6.46
CA GLN A 31 10.25 -25.37 -7.40
C GLN A 31 9.73 -24.92 -8.77
N PHE A 32 8.65 -25.52 -9.27
CA PHE A 32 8.06 -25.12 -10.55
C PHE A 32 7.58 -23.67 -10.54
N ALA A 33 7.13 -23.17 -9.38
CA ALA A 33 6.65 -21.80 -9.26
C ALA A 33 7.82 -20.83 -9.15
N LEU A 34 8.92 -21.22 -8.49
CA LEU A 34 10.17 -20.46 -8.50
C LEU A 34 10.71 -20.33 -9.93
N GLU A 35 10.76 -21.45 -10.66
CA GLU A 35 11.19 -21.47 -12.06
C GLU A 35 10.32 -20.57 -12.94
N TRP A 36 9.00 -20.53 -12.74
CA TRP A 36 8.13 -19.62 -13.49
C TRP A 36 8.26 -18.14 -13.12
N MET A 37 8.77 -17.85 -11.92
CA MET A 37 9.03 -16.48 -11.47
C MET A 37 10.41 -15.98 -11.89
N GLU A 38 11.39 -16.87 -12.07
CA GLU A 38 12.74 -16.55 -12.55
C GLU A 38 12.88 -16.66 -14.07
N ASP A 39 12.23 -17.67 -14.67
CA ASP A 39 12.26 -17.95 -16.10
C ASP A 39 10.88 -17.70 -16.73
N PHE A 40 10.80 -16.52 -17.33
CA PHE A 40 9.66 -16.07 -18.10
C PHE A 40 9.31 -16.97 -19.29
N GLU A 41 10.29 -17.55 -19.99
CA GLU A 41 10.06 -18.39 -21.17
C GLU A 41 9.45 -19.74 -20.76
N ALA A 42 9.90 -20.29 -19.63
CA ALA A 42 9.29 -21.46 -19.01
C ALA A 42 7.81 -21.21 -18.67
N PHE A 43 7.50 -20.03 -18.12
CA PHE A 43 6.13 -19.64 -17.81
C PHE A 43 5.26 -19.45 -19.05
N GLN A 44 5.78 -18.78 -20.08
CA GLN A 44 5.10 -18.63 -21.37
C GLN A 44 4.76 -20.00 -21.96
N THR A 45 5.73 -20.91 -22.00
CA THR A 45 5.56 -22.25 -22.56
C THR A 45 4.46 -23.04 -21.81
N ALA A 46 4.40 -22.89 -20.48
CA ALA A 46 3.35 -23.50 -19.68
C ALA A 46 1.95 -22.92 -19.97
N ILE A 47 1.84 -21.61 -20.20
CA ILE A 47 0.58 -20.93 -20.56
C ILE A 47 0.16 -21.26 -22.00
N GLU A 48 1.11 -21.41 -22.93
CA GLU A 48 0.83 -21.74 -24.33
C GLU A 48 0.14 -23.09 -24.51
N HIS A 49 0.40 -24.02 -23.58
CA HIS A 49 -0.29 -25.29 -23.53
C HIS A 49 -1.80 -25.13 -23.20
N ASP A 50 -2.19 -24.04 -22.55
CA ASP A 50 -3.58 -23.74 -22.19
C ASP A 50 -4.24 -22.78 -23.21
N ARG A 51 -5.06 -23.33 -24.11
CA ARG A 51 -5.69 -22.59 -25.24
C ARG A 51 -6.89 -21.72 -24.83
N SER A 52 -7.02 -21.36 -23.56
CA SER A 52 -8.08 -20.49 -23.06
C SER A 52 -7.87 -19.03 -23.46
N TYR A 53 -8.93 -18.22 -23.56
CA TYR A 53 -8.83 -16.76 -23.77
C TYR A 53 -7.95 -16.06 -22.72
N THR A 54 -7.88 -16.63 -21.52
CA THR A 54 -7.01 -16.18 -20.44
C THR A 54 -5.52 -16.24 -20.80
N SER A 55 -5.11 -17.07 -21.78
CA SER A 55 -3.71 -17.18 -22.20
C SER A 55 -3.21 -15.97 -22.99
N THR A 56 -4.07 -15.33 -23.80
CA THR A 56 -3.72 -14.10 -24.52
C THR A 56 -3.50 -12.93 -23.57
N LEU A 57 -4.41 -12.76 -22.58
CA LEU A 57 -4.23 -11.74 -21.54
C LEU A 57 -2.99 -12.04 -20.69
N SER A 58 -2.82 -13.31 -20.32
CA SER A 58 -1.66 -13.75 -19.55
C SER A 58 -0.36 -13.42 -20.28
N ARG A 59 -0.26 -13.69 -21.58
CA ARG A 59 0.89 -13.34 -22.44
C ARG A 59 1.20 -11.85 -22.46
N SER A 60 0.19 -10.98 -22.49
CA SER A 60 0.41 -9.52 -22.47
C SER A 60 0.84 -8.98 -21.11
N LEU A 61 0.29 -9.51 -20.01
CA LEU A 61 0.65 -9.10 -18.64
C LEU A 61 1.99 -9.68 -18.17
N CYS A 62 2.43 -10.72 -18.85
CA CYS A 62 3.51 -11.57 -18.46
C CYS A 62 4.87 -10.85 -18.33
N LEU A 63 5.19 -9.90 -19.22
CA LEU A 63 6.39 -9.06 -19.08
C LEU A 63 6.36 -8.14 -17.87
N VAL A 64 5.18 -7.64 -17.50
CA VAL A 64 5.00 -6.79 -16.31
C VAL A 64 5.14 -7.63 -15.04
N LEU A 65 4.69 -8.89 -15.09
CA LEU A 65 4.82 -9.82 -13.98
C LEU A 65 6.28 -10.23 -13.76
N ASP A 66 7.09 -10.37 -14.80
CA ASP A 66 8.51 -10.74 -14.68
C ASP A 66 9.29 -9.75 -13.80
N GLU A 67 9.27 -8.46 -14.16
CA GLU A 67 9.90 -7.39 -13.36
C GLU A 67 9.36 -7.35 -11.91
N PHE A 68 8.07 -7.64 -11.75
CA PHE A 68 7.46 -7.70 -10.44
C PHE A 68 8.03 -8.86 -9.62
N TYR A 69 8.02 -10.09 -10.15
CA TYR A 69 8.42 -11.28 -9.42
C TYR A 69 9.92 -11.37 -9.13
N GLN A 70 10.77 -10.78 -9.97
CA GLN A 70 12.21 -10.69 -9.70
C GLN A 70 12.53 -9.95 -8.39
N ASN A 71 11.67 -9.02 -7.99
CA ASN A 71 11.86 -8.20 -6.79
C ASN A 71 11.16 -8.77 -5.55
N LEU A 72 10.37 -9.85 -5.68
CA LEU A 72 9.65 -10.44 -4.56
C LEU A 72 10.47 -11.53 -3.86
N ARG A 73 10.53 -11.46 -2.53
CA ARG A 73 11.02 -12.58 -1.71
C ARG A 73 9.98 -13.69 -1.72
N SER A 74 10.38 -14.88 -2.15
CA SER A 74 9.52 -16.06 -2.16
C SER A 74 10.12 -17.19 -1.33
N VAL A 75 9.29 -17.88 -0.56
CA VAL A 75 9.70 -18.94 0.36
C VAL A 75 8.68 -20.08 0.35
N GLY A 76 9.15 -21.32 0.48
CA GLY A 76 8.30 -22.49 0.59
C GLY A 76 8.10 -22.91 2.03
N VAL A 77 6.86 -23.04 2.48
CA VAL A 77 6.52 -23.45 3.85
C VAL A 77 5.56 -24.62 3.89
N SER A 78 5.67 -25.47 4.90
CA SER A 78 4.64 -26.45 5.25
C SER A 78 4.11 -26.16 6.64
N ALA A 79 2.86 -25.72 6.72
CA ALA A 79 2.18 -25.52 7.99
C ALA A 79 1.97 -26.82 8.80
N VAL A 80 2.09 -27.99 8.16
CA VAL A 80 1.88 -29.30 8.82
C VAL A 80 3.18 -29.84 9.39
N THR A 81 4.25 -29.81 8.61
CA THR A 81 5.55 -30.39 9.02
C THR A 81 6.48 -29.36 9.65
N GLY A 82 6.20 -28.06 9.51
CA GLY A 82 7.07 -26.97 9.93
C GLY A 82 8.26 -26.74 9.01
N ALA A 83 8.35 -27.45 7.88
CA ALA A 83 9.44 -27.27 6.93
C ALA A 83 9.42 -25.86 6.30
N GLY A 84 10.58 -25.21 6.22
CA GLY A 84 10.75 -23.88 5.62
C GLY A 84 10.30 -22.69 6.49
N MET A 85 9.87 -22.93 7.73
CA MET A 85 9.47 -21.85 8.64
C MET A 85 10.64 -20.94 9.04
N ASP A 86 11.84 -21.50 9.23
CA ASP A 86 13.03 -20.71 9.57
C ASP A 86 13.38 -19.71 8.45
N GLU A 87 13.33 -20.17 7.19
CA GLU A 87 13.56 -19.33 6.01
C GLU A 87 12.46 -18.26 5.87
N PHE A 88 11.20 -18.61 6.17
CA PHE A 88 10.10 -17.65 6.17
C PHE A 88 10.31 -16.55 7.22
N PHE A 89 10.69 -16.89 8.46
CA PHE A 89 10.93 -15.89 9.50
C PHE A 89 12.13 -15.00 9.15
N ALA A 90 13.20 -15.56 8.59
CA ALA A 90 14.34 -14.77 8.11
C ALA A 90 13.93 -13.80 6.98
N ALA A 91 13.08 -14.23 6.06
CA ALA A 91 12.55 -13.37 4.99
C ALA A 91 11.64 -12.25 5.54
N VAL A 92 10.84 -12.54 6.58
CA VAL A 92 10.00 -11.55 7.25
C VAL A 92 10.87 -10.53 8.00
N GLU A 93 11.90 -10.96 8.71
CA GLU A 93 12.81 -10.08 9.44
C GLU A 93 13.55 -9.13 8.48
N SER A 94 14.11 -9.65 7.39
CA SER A 94 14.73 -8.81 6.34
C SER A 94 13.73 -7.83 5.70
N SER A 95 12.47 -8.25 5.53
CA SER A 95 11.43 -7.35 4.99
C SER A 95 10.98 -6.30 6.00
N ALA A 96 11.05 -6.59 7.31
CA ALA A 96 10.78 -5.64 8.38
C ALA A 96 11.88 -4.58 8.47
N GLU A 97 13.15 -4.96 8.27
CA GLU A 97 14.27 -4.02 8.14
C GLU A 97 14.06 -3.08 6.94
N GLU A 98 13.72 -3.63 5.77
CA GLU A 98 13.43 -2.84 4.57
C GLU A 98 12.24 -1.89 4.77
N TYR A 99 11.21 -2.33 5.50
CA TYR A 99 10.07 -1.48 5.87
C TYR A 99 10.50 -0.28 6.72
N MET A 100 11.31 -0.52 7.75
CA MET A 100 11.80 0.53 8.65
C MET A 100 12.70 1.54 7.94
N GLU A 101 13.55 1.08 7.02
CA GLU A 101 14.50 1.94 6.31
C GLU A 101 13.83 2.74 5.19
N ASN A 102 13.07 2.07 4.32
CA ASN A 102 12.55 2.68 3.09
C ASN A 102 11.14 3.23 3.27
N TYR A 103 10.21 2.41 3.76
CA TYR A 103 8.79 2.77 3.78
C TYR A 103 8.47 3.83 4.83
N ARG A 104 9.02 3.70 6.03
CA ARG A 104 8.81 4.68 7.11
C ARG A 104 9.35 6.06 6.72
N ALA A 105 10.52 6.12 6.10
CA ALA A 105 11.10 7.38 5.64
C ALA A 105 10.25 8.06 4.56
N ASP A 106 9.65 7.28 3.66
CA ASP A 106 8.74 7.80 2.64
C ASP A 106 7.40 8.26 3.23
N LEU A 107 6.86 7.56 4.22
CA LEU A 107 5.67 8.00 4.96
C LEU A 107 5.90 9.33 5.68
N GLU A 108 7.03 9.46 6.39
CA GLU A 108 7.37 10.69 7.12
C GLU A 108 7.53 11.88 6.17
N LYS A 109 8.17 11.68 5.00
CA LYS A 109 8.27 12.71 3.96
C LYS A 109 6.90 13.15 3.43
N ARG A 110 6.01 12.20 3.13
CA ARG A 110 4.65 12.52 2.65
C ARG A 110 3.84 13.25 3.70
N ARG A 111 3.95 12.85 4.98
CA ARG A 111 3.28 13.54 6.09
C ARG A 111 3.79 14.98 6.23
N ALA A 112 5.11 15.18 6.16
CA ALA A 112 5.72 16.51 6.24
C ALA A 112 5.34 17.41 5.05
N GLU A 113 5.27 16.85 3.84
CA GLU A 113 4.84 17.60 2.65
C GLU A 113 3.37 18.02 2.75
N LYS A 114 2.49 17.13 3.21
CA LYS A 114 1.08 17.42 3.47
C LYS A 114 0.91 18.51 4.52
N GLU A 115 1.64 18.43 5.62
CA GLU A 115 1.60 19.45 6.68
C GLU A 115 2.07 20.83 6.16
N ARG A 116 3.15 20.86 5.35
CA ARG A 116 3.63 22.10 4.73
C ARG A 116 2.56 22.71 3.80
N LEU A 117 1.91 21.89 2.98
CA LEU A 117 0.85 22.34 2.07
C LEU A 117 -0.38 22.85 2.85
N GLU A 118 -0.76 22.18 3.94
CA GLU A 118 -1.84 22.62 4.82
C GLU A 118 -1.51 23.94 5.52
N GLU A 119 -0.27 24.14 5.96
CA GLU A 119 0.18 25.41 6.52
C GLU A 119 0.14 26.54 5.49
N GLU A 120 0.58 26.29 4.26
CA GLU A 120 0.50 27.25 3.16
C GLU A 120 -0.95 27.61 2.85
N ARG A 121 -1.84 26.61 2.80
CA ARG A 121 -3.29 26.82 2.62
C ARG A 121 -3.90 27.63 3.77
N LYS A 122 -3.54 27.32 5.02
CA LYS A 122 -3.98 28.06 6.22
C LYS A 122 -3.47 29.50 6.19
N LYS A 123 -2.21 29.73 5.79
CA LYS A 123 -1.63 31.08 5.64
C LYS A 123 -2.34 31.87 4.55
N ALA A 124 -2.55 31.28 3.38
CA ALA A 124 -3.28 31.91 2.28
C ALA A 124 -4.74 32.24 2.63
N SER A 125 -5.43 31.33 3.33
CA SER A 125 -6.79 31.56 3.83
C SER A 125 -6.84 32.70 4.87
N MET A 126 -5.88 32.72 5.80
CA MET A 126 -5.77 33.79 6.80
C MET A 126 -5.43 35.15 6.18
N GLU A 127 -4.60 35.18 5.13
CA GLU A 127 -4.29 36.41 4.37
C GLU A 127 -5.51 36.93 3.61
N ARG A 128 -6.28 36.04 2.94
CA ARG A 128 -7.56 36.41 2.32
C ARG A 128 -8.53 36.98 3.35
N LEU A 129 -8.71 36.30 4.49
CA LEU A 129 -9.60 36.75 5.58
C LEU A 129 -9.19 38.12 6.14
N LYS A 130 -7.88 38.37 6.33
CA LYS A 130 -7.38 39.67 6.80
C LYS A 130 -7.69 40.78 5.80
N LYS A 131 -7.49 40.53 4.51
CA LYS A 131 -7.80 41.49 3.45
C LYS A 131 -9.30 41.83 3.43
N ASP A 132 -10.17 40.84 3.52
CA ASP A 132 -11.63 41.04 3.55
C ASP A 132 -12.08 41.81 4.80
N LEU A 133 -11.44 41.57 5.94
CA LEU A 133 -11.73 42.30 7.19
C LEU A 133 -11.29 43.78 7.12
N GLU A 134 -10.12 44.05 6.53
CA GLU A 134 -9.62 45.41 6.32
C GLU A 134 -10.47 46.19 5.30
N GLU A 135 -10.93 45.53 4.23
CA GLU A 135 -11.85 46.12 3.26
C GLU A 135 -13.25 46.38 3.86
N SER A 136 -13.71 45.53 4.79
CA SER A 136 -15.04 45.63 5.43
C SER A 136 -15.16 46.72 6.52
N LYS A 137 -14.05 47.25 7.07
CA LYS A 137 -14.03 48.31 8.10
C LYS A 137 -15.09 48.16 9.23
N GLY A 138 -15.36 46.93 9.65
CA GLY A 138 -16.30 46.65 10.75
C GLY A 138 -17.79 46.74 10.38
N ALA A 139 -18.15 46.72 9.10
CA ALA A 139 -19.54 46.51 8.71
C ALA A 139 -19.97 45.08 9.09
N ARG A 140 -21.09 44.95 9.81
CA ARG A 140 -21.69 43.68 10.23
C ARG A 140 -21.93 42.80 9.00
N VAL A 141 -21.06 41.83 8.75
CA VAL A 141 -21.24 40.81 7.71
C VAL A 141 -22.51 40.04 8.07
N VAL A 142 -23.60 40.31 7.35
CA VAL A 142 -24.81 39.52 7.45
C VAL A 142 -24.50 38.24 6.69
N LEU A 143 -24.31 37.14 7.40
CA LEU A 143 -24.33 35.79 6.84
C LEU A 143 -25.71 35.58 6.21
N SER A 144 -25.90 36.03 4.97
CA SER A 144 -27.09 35.70 4.22
C SER A 144 -26.97 34.23 3.85
N SER A 145 -27.80 33.39 4.47
CA SER A 145 -27.96 31.96 4.22
C SER A 145 -28.58 31.65 2.84
N ALA A 146 -28.25 32.42 1.82
CA ALA A 146 -28.65 32.19 0.43
C ALA A 146 -27.45 31.56 -0.29
N PRO A 147 -27.60 30.40 -0.95
CA PRO A 147 -26.49 29.78 -1.66
C PRO A 147 -26.15 30.67 -2.85
N GLN A 148 -25.07 31.43 -2.73
CA GLN A 148 -24.39 31.96 -3.90
C GLN A 148 -23.70 30.77 -4.56
N LYS A 149 -23.97 30.57 -5.86
CA LYS A 149 -23.18 29.68 -6.70
C LYS A 149 -21.78 30.28 -6.77
N GLU A 150 -20.92 29.87 -5.85
CA GLU A 150 -19.49 29.93 -6.07
C GLU A 150 -19.22 29.01 -7.26
N GLU A 151 -18.54 29.54 -8.28
CA GLU A 151 -17.89 28.68 -9.26
C GLU A 151 -16.89 27.84 -8.45
N GLU A 152 -17.25 26.58 -8.21
CA GLU A 152 -16.33 25.56 -7.71
C GLU A 152 -15.12 25.62 -8.63
N SER A 153 -14.01 26.14 -8.12
CA SER A 153 -12.72 25.66 -8.60
C SER A 153 -12.77 24.17 -8.36
N GLU A 154 -12.79 23.41 -9.46
CA GLU A 154 -12.47 21.97 -9.48
C GLU A 154 -11.03 21.81 -8.99
N ASP A 155 -10.77 22.13 -7.73
CA ASP A 155 -9.61 21.66 -7.02
C ASP A 155 -9.98 20.23 -6.66
N GLU A 156 -9.52 19.30 -7.51
CA GLU A 156 -9.52 17.87 -7.25
C GLU A 156 -9.13 17.68 -5.78
N GLU A 157 -10.12 17.34 -4.95
CA GLU A 157 -9.86 16.74 -3.66
C GLU A 157 -9.11 15.46 -4.00
N ASP A 158 -7.77 15.52 -3.97
CA ASP A 158 -6.93 14.36 -3.80
C ASP A 158 -7.31 13.77 -2.43
N GLU A 159 -8.45 13.09 -2.41
CA GLU A 159 -8.77 12.00 -1.50
C GLU A 159 -7.80 10.85 -1.80
N GLU A 160 -6.48 11.08 -1.67
CA GLU A 160 -5.65 10.03 -1.13
C GLU A 160 -6.07 9.91 0.33
N GLU A 161 -7.15 9.15 0.50
CA GLU A 161 -7.54 8.45 1.71
C GLU A 161 -6.27 7.74 2.20
N VAL A 162 -5.48 8.45 2.99
CA VAL A 162 -4.45 7.85 3.83
C VAL A 162 -5.27 7.03 4.80
N GLU A 163 -5.56 5.78 4.41
CA GLU A 163 -6.00 4.74 5.32
C GLU A 163 -5.04 4.85 6.50
N ASN A 164 -5.60 5.38 7.59
CA ASN A 164 -4.93 5.54 8.85
C ASN A 164 -4.75 4.09 9.31
N TYR A 165 -3.64 3.46 8.92
CA TYR A 165 -3.14 2.25 9.56
C TYR A 165 -2.89 2.68 10.99
N THR A 166 -3.95 2.49 11.76
CA THR A 166 -4.06 2.76 13.17
C THR A 166 -3.07 1.80 13.78
N ASP A 167 -1.94 2.35 14.20
CA ASP A 167 -1.01 1.70 15.10
C ASP A 167 -1.68 1.64 16.49
N GLU A 168 -2.84 0.97 16.55
CA GLU A 168 -3.65 0.76 17.76
C GLU A 168 -3.14 -0.45 18.58
N GLU A 169 -1.86 -0.80 18.47
CA GLU A 169 -1.22 -1.79 19.34
C GLU A 169 -0.08 -1.21 20.19
N GLU A 170 -0.18 0.06 20.60
CA GLU A 170 0.48 0.51 21.83
C GLU A 170 -0.55 1.13 22.78
N VAL A 171 -0.96 0.35 23.78
CA VAL A 171 -1.09 0.66 25.23
C VAL A 171 -2.05 -0.36 25.82
N ASN A 172 -1.51 -1.35 26.53
CA ASN A 172 -2.00 -1.83 27.83
C ASN A 172 -0.98 -2.84 28.40
N ALA A 173 0.24 -2.34 28.63
CA ALA A 173 1.06 -2.84 29.71
C ALA A 173 0.78 -1.94 30.91
N ASP A 174 0.42 -2.57 32.03
CA ASP A 174 0.23 -2.02 33.38
C ASP A 174 -1.12 -1.34 33.67
N GLU A 175 -2.07 -2.12 34.20
CA GLU A 175 -2.74 -1.90 35.52
C GLU A 175 -3.92 -2.88 35.68
N ASP A 176 -3.76 -3.90 36.53
CA ASP A 176 -4.69 -4.27 37.63
C ASP A 176 -4.46 -5.72 38.10
N ASP A 177 -3.60 -5.85 39.12
CA ASP A 177 -3.85 -6.75 40.25
C ASP A 177 -5.22 -6.37 40.84
N ASP A 178 -6.13 -7.33 41.01
CA ASP A 178 -6.90 -7.57 42.25
C ASP A 178 -8.19 -8.41 42.00
N ASP A 179 -8.27 -9.51 42.75
CA ASP A 179 -9.46 -10.12 43.36
C ASP A 179 -10.77 -10.34 42.55
N TYR A 180 -11.09 -11.62 42.26
CA TYR A 180 -12.03 -12.46 43.04
C TYR A 180 -12.22 -13.86 42.43
#